data_AF-A0A3S3UFC0-F1
#
_entry.id   AF-A0A3S3UFC0-F1
#
_cell.length_a   1.000
_cell.length_b   1.000
_cell.length_c   1.000
_cell.angle_alpha   90.00
_cell.angle_beta   90.00
_cell.angle_gamma   90.00
#
_symmetry.space_group_name_H-M   'P 1'
#
loop_
_entity.id
_entity.type
_entity.pdbx_description
1 polymer ?
#
loop_
_entity_poly.entity_id
_entity_poly.type
_entity_poly.pdbx_seq_one_letter_code
_entity_poly.pdbx_strand_id
1 'polypeptide(L)'
;MNTNLKPKLQRFASATAFACPICQENLTLLETNFKCCNRHSFDLAKFGYVNLAPQIKQSANYDKENFQNRQQILEAGFYQAIL
;
A
#
# COMPACT_ATOMS: atom_id res chain seq x y z
N MET A 1 7.11 16.45 15.16
CA MET A 1 6.76 15.21 15.91
C MET A 1 7.69 14.12 15.41
N ASN A 2 8.61 13.62 16.23
CA ASN A 2 9.61 12.63 15.83
C ASN A 2 8.94 11.25 15.71
N THR A 3 8.43 10.94 14.52
CA THR A 3 7.95 9.59 14.20
C THR A 3 9.17 8.71 13.94
N ASN A 4 9.54 7.86 14.90
CA ASN A 4 10.61 6.88 14.74
C ASN A 4 10.12 5.73 13.85
N LEU A 5 9.93 6.02 12.56
CA LEU A 5 9.50 5.06 11.54
C LEU A 5 10.66 4.15 11.16
N LYS A 6 10.37 2.86 11.00
CA LYS A 6 11.33 1.90 10.41
C LYS A 6 11.79 2.40 9.04
N PRO A 7 13.04 2.15 8.60
CA PRO A 7 13.56 2.67 7.33
C PRO A 7 12.64 2.42 6.12
N LYS A 8 12.08 1.21 6.01
CA LYS A 8 11.11 0.82 4.96
C LYS A 8 9.78 1.60 4.95
N LEU A 9 9.49 2.35 6.01
CA LEU A 9 8.27 3.15 6.15
C LEU A 9 8.55 4.66 6.02
N GLN A 10 9.81 5.08 5.91
CA GLN A 10 10.16 6.50 5.86
C GLN A 10 9.51 7.25 4.69
N ARG A 11 9.25 6.57 3.57
CA ARG A 11 8.52 7.16 2.42
C ARG A 11 7.13 7.70 2.76
N PHE A 12 6.51 7.20 3.83
CA PHE A 12 5.19 7.67 4.27
C PHE A 12 5.28 8.98 5.08
N ALA A 13 6.44 9.34 5.62
CA ALA A 13 6.61 10.55 6.41
C ALA A 13 6.50 11.83 5.57
N SER A 14 6.86 11.77 4.28
CA SER A 14 6.80 12.89 3.34
C SER A 14 5.64 12.81 2.34
N ALA A 15 4.78 11.78 2.46
CA ALA A 15 3.71 11.57 1.51
C ALA A 15 2.52 12.49 1.79
N THR A 16 2.10 13.25 0.79
CA THR A 16 1.04 14.26 0.91
C THR A 16 -0.23 13.94 0.11
N ALA A 17 -0.18 12.93 -0.76
CA ALA A 17 -1.24 12.63 -1.73
C ALA A 17 -2.19 11.49 -1.30
N PHE A 18 -2.42 11.30 0.00
CA PHE A 18 -3.30 10.25 0.50
C PHE A 18 -4.70 10.78 0.84
N ALA A 19 -5.72 10.15 0.26
CA ALA A 19 -7.13 10.41 0.54
C ALA A 19 -7.78 9.17 1.19
N CYS A 20 -8.71 9.41 2.10
CA CYS A 20 -9.44 8.36 2.78
C CYS A 20 -10.42 7.69 1.81
N PRO A 21 -10.37 6.36 1.58
CA PRO A 21 -11.26 5.68 0.64
C PRO A 21 -12.74 5.68 1.07
N ILE A 22 -13.04 6.10 2.31
CA ILE A 22 -14.42 6.11 2.86
C ILE A 22 -15.04 7.49 2.75
N CYS A 23 -14.30 8.55 3.10
CA CYS A 23 -14.83 9.92 3.15
C CYS A 23 -14.10 10.91 2.24
N GLN A 24 -13.08 10.47 1.49
CA GLN A 24 -12.24 11.26 0.58
C GLN A 24 -11.43 12.39 1.22
N GLU A 25 -11.51 12.56 2.54
CA GLU A 25 -10.70 13.51 3.29
C GLU A 25 -9.24 13.11 3.35
N ASN A 26 -8.36 14.10 3.52
CA ASN A 26 -6.92 13.89 3.64
C ASN A 26 -6.57 12.91 4.77
N LEU A 27 -5.62 12.02 4.48
CA LEU A 27 -5.02 11.12 5.47
C LEU A 27 -3.71 11.70 5.99
N THR A 28 -3.59 11.79 7.31
CA THR A 28 -2.37 12.21 7.99
C THR A 28 -1.72 11.02 8.68
N LEU A 29 -0.40 10.90 8.55
CA LEU A 29 0.37 9.89 9.25
C LEU A 29 0.48 10.25 10.75
N LEU A 30 0.00 9.35 11.61
CA LEU A 30 0.15 9.38 13.06
C LEU A 30 0.92 8.13 13.47
N GLU A 31 2.19 8.29 13.81
CA GLU A 31 3.11 7.20 14.18
C GLU A 31 3.24 6.14 13.07
N THR A 32 2.38 5.11 13.11
CA THR A 32 2.37 3.95 12.21
C THR A 32 1.02 3.73 11.51
N ASN A 33 0.10 4.70 11.59
CA ASN A 33 -1.21 4.63 10.94
C ASN A 33 -1.56 5.94 10.24
N PHE A 34 -2.34 5.83 9.17
CA PHE A 34 -2.95 6.98 8.50
C PHE A 34 -4.36 7.21 9.06
N LYS A 35 -4.68 8.45 9.43
CA LYS A 35 -6.02 8.83 9.89
C LYS A 35 -6.55 10.08 9.18
N CYS A 36 -7.85 10.09 8.91
CA CYS A 36 -8.56 11.31 8.46
C CYS A 36 -9.29 11.99 9.64
N CYS A 37 -9.83 13.18 9.40
CA CYS A 37 -10.60 13.95 10.39
C CYS A 37 -11.85 13.19 10.92
N ASN A 38 -12.43 12.31 10.09
CA ASN A 38 -13.57 11.46 10.42
C ASN A 38 -13.19 10.19 11.20
N ARG A 39 -11.93 10.07 11.66
CA ARG A 39 -11.40 8.97 12.49
C ARG A 39 -11.31 7.60 11.82
N HIS A 40 -11.40 7.51 10.49
CA HIS A 40 -11.00 6.28 9.78
C HIS A 40 -9.49 6.09 9.89
N SER A 41 -9.06 4.85 10.15
CA SER A 41 -7.65 4.52 10.43
C SER A 41 -7.17 3.38 9.53
N PHE A 42 -5.96 3.51 8.98
CA PHE A 42 -5.33 2.52 8.11
C PHE A 42 -3.89 2.27 8.56
N ASP A 43 -3.57 1.05 8.97
CA ASP A 43 -2.25 0.73 9.52
C ASP A 43 -1.19 0.52 8.43
N LEU A 44 0.04 0.92 8.73
CA LEU A 44 1.21 0.56 7.92
C LEU A 44 1.56 -0.92 8.16
N ALA A 45 1.44 -1.73 7.11
CA ALA A 45 1.82 -3.12 7.13
C ALA A 45 3.33 -3.30 7.32
N LYS A 46 3.73 -4.40 7.96
CA LYS A 46 5.14 -4.76 8.16
C LYS A 46 5.95 -4.88 6.87
N PHE A 47 5.28 -5.12 5.73
CA PHE A 47 5.90 -5.25 4.42
C PHE A 47 6.09 -3.90 3.70
N GLY A 48 5.73 -2.79 4.33
CA GLY A 48 6.00 -1.45 3.80
C GLY A 48 4.90 -0.86 2.93
N TYR A 49 3.65 -1.33 3.07
CA TYR A 49 2.48 -0.79 2.36
C TYR A 49 1.37 -0.38 3.34
N VAL A 50 0.39 0.39 2.88
CA VAL A 50 -0.88 0.68 3.56
C VAL A 50 -2.02 0.10 2.73
N ASN A 51 -3.02 -0.53 3.35
CA ASN A 51 -4.19 -1.04 2.64
C ASN A 51 -5.32 0.00 2.68
N LEU A 52 -5.64 0.60 1.53
CA LEU A 52 -6.76 1.54 1.36
C LEU A 52 -7.97 0.91 0.66
N ALA A 53 -8.00 -0.41 0.54
CA ALA A 53 -9.12 -1.16 -0.05
C ALA A 53 -9.58 -2.31 0.88
N PRO A 54 -9.92 -2.04 2.15
CA PRO A 54 -10.13 -3.10 3.15
C PRO A 54 -11.33 -4.00 2.89
N GLN A 55 -12.32 -3.56 2.10
CA GLN A 55 -13.56 -4.31 1.84
C GLN A 55 -13.58 -5.06 0.51
N ILE A 56 -12.53 -4.92 -0.31
CA ILE A 56 -12.48 -5.61 -1.60
C ILE A 56 -12.15 -7.08 -1.35
N LYS A 57 -13.06 -7.96 -1.72
CA LYS A 57 -12.79 -9.40 -1.74
C LYS A 57 -11.66 -9.67 -2.73
N GLN A 58 -10.62 -10.36 -2.27
CA GLN A 58 -9.56 -10.82 -3.15
C GLN A 58 -10.18 -11.71 -4.24
N SER A 59 -9.88 -11.39 -5.49
CA SER A 59 -10.34 -12.20 -6.62
C SER A 59 -9.74 -13.59 -6.53
N ALA A 60 -10.55 -14.61 -6.83
CA ALA A 60 -10.13 -16.01 -6.84
C ALA A 60 -8.96 -16.27 -7.81
N ASN A 61 -8.76 -15.40 -8.80
CA ASN A 61 -7.73 -15.55 -9.83
C ASN A 61 -6.36 -14.93 -9.44
N TYR A 62 -6.25 -14.32 -8.26
CA TYR A 62 -5.01 -13.71 -7.75
C TYR A 62 -4.51 -14.46 -6.52
N ASP A 63 -4.28 -15.76 -6.70
CA ASP A 63 -3.64 -16.63 -5.74
C ASP A 63 -2.11 -16.65 -5.93
N LYS A 64 -1.43 -17.42 -5.07
CA LYS A 64 0.03 -17.52 -5.07
C LYS A 64 0.58 -18.05 -6.41
N GLU A 65 -0.08 -19.04 -7.00
CA GLU A 65 0.35 -19.67 -8.25
C GLU A 65 0.28 -18.66 -9.41
N ASN A 66 -0.77 -17.85 -9.47
CA ASN A 66 -0.88 -16.78 -10.46
C ASN A 66 0.30 -15.79 -10.38
N PHE A 67 0.70 -15.38 -9.18
CA PHE A 67 1.86 -14.50 -8.99
C PHE A 67 3.18 -15.15 -9.41
N GLN A 68 3.37 -16.44 -9.12
CA GLN A 68 4.57 -17.18 -9.53
C GLN A 68 4.68 -17.30 -11.05
N ASN A 69 3.57 -17.61 -11.73
CA ASN A 69 3.53 -17.69 -13.20
C ASN A 69 3.83 -16.32 -13.84
N ARG A 70 3.29 -15.23 -13.28
CA ARG A 70 3.62 -13.87 -13.76
C ARG A 70 5.09 -13.54 -13.58
N GLN A 71 5.68 -13.90 -12.44
CA GLN A 71 7.11 -13.69 -12.19
C GLN A 71 7.97 -14.36 -13.27
N GLN A 72 7.68 -15.63 -13.61
CA GLN A 72 8.42 -16.37 -14.65
C GLN A 72 8.36 -15.67 -16.01
N ILE A 73 7.19 -15.16 -16.41
CA ILE A 73 7.03 -14.42 -17.68
C ILE A 73 7.82 -13.10 -17.67
N LEU A 74 7.81 -12.37 -16.56
CA LEU A 74 8.55 -11.12 -16.43
C LEU A 74 10.07 -11.36 -16.44
N GLU A 75 10.55 -12.37 -15.72
CA GLU A 75 11.97 -12.74 -15.64
C GLU A 75 12.52 -13.29 -16.96
N ALA A 76 11.67 -13.92 -17.78
CA ALA A 76 12.04 -14.37 -19.12
C ALA A 76 12.20 -13.22 -20.13
N GLY A 77 11.96 -11.96 -19.73
CA GLY A 77 12.24 -10.78 -20.55
C GLY A 77 11.17 -10.45 -21.60
N PHE A 78 10.04 -11.17 -21.64
CA PHE A 78 8.97 -10.92 -22.62
C PHE A 78 8.40 -9.49 -22.55
N TYR A 79 8.48 -8.84 -21.39
CA TYR A 79 8.00 -7.47 -21.16
C TYR A 79 9.11 -6.42 -21.20
N GLN A 80 10.37 -6.79 -21.48
CA GLN A 80 11.49 -5.87 -21.37
C GLN A 80 11.46 -4.70 -22.36
N ALA A 81 10.69 -4.81 -23.45
CA ALA A 81 10.52 -3.72 -24.42
C ALA A 81 9.61 -2.58 -23.91
N ILE A 82 8.82 -2.80 -22.84
CA ILE A 82 7.81 -1.87 -22.35
C ILE A 82 7.91 -1.53 -20.85
N LEU A 83 8.87 -2.13 -20.15
CA LEU A 83 9.22 -1.82 -18.76
C LEU A 83 10.42 -0.87 -18.72
#